data_AF-A0AAU7XRA1-F1
#
_entry.id   AF-A0AAU7XRA1-F1
#
_cell.length_a   1.000
_cell.length_b   1.000
_cell.length_c   1.000
_cell.angle_alpha   90.00
_cell.angle_beta   90.00
_cell.angle_gamma   90.00
#
_symmetry.space_group_name_H-M   'P 1'
#
loop_
_entity.id
_entity.type
_entity.pdbx_description
1 polymer ?
#
loop_
_entity_poly.entity_id
_entity_poly.type
_entity_poly.pdbx_seq_one_letter_code
_entity_poly.pdbx_strand_id
1 'polypeptide(L)'
;MTLIEEEIDHHLSKQMLKRARKLRVPVPHRTTSDPDGDEFWTQGHQTGNWYLTVRGYADLRLAIRNELKERHELKSRWIVWVPALTGLVGTCTGLLAVFSKSS
;
A
#
# COMPACT_ATOMS: atom_id res chain seq x y z
N MET A 1 -5.09 -30.66 1.78
CA MET A 1 -4.06 -29.71 1.32
C MET A 1 -2.80 -30.50 1.04
N THR A 2 -2.20 -30.32 -0.14
CA THR A 2 -0.95 -31.00 -0.52
C THR A 2 0.25 -30.19 -0.05
N LEU A 3 1.42 -30.84 0.13
CA LEU A 3 2.69 -30.18 0.50
C LEU A 3 2.99 -28.96 -0.41
N ILE A 4 2.69 -29.09 -1.70
CA ILE A 4 2.94 -28.05 -2.70
C ILE A 4 2.05 -26.82 -2.44
N GLU A 5 0.77 -27.04 -2.13
CA GLU A 5 -0.16 -25.95 -1.79
C GLU A 5 0.30 -25.19 -0.53
N GLU A 6 0.75 -25.90 0.49
CA GLU A 6 1.25 -25.28 1.72
C GLU A 6 2.50 -24.43 1.48
N GLU A 7 3.43 -24.89 0.65
CA GLU A 7 4.64 -24.13 0.32
C GLU A 7 4.31 -22.88 -0.52
N ILE A 8 3.35 -23.00 -1.44
CA ILE A 8 2.83 -21.85 -2.20
C ILE A 8 2.21 -20.82 -1.25
N ASP A 9 1.34 -21.24 -0.34
CA ASP A 9 0.66 -20.34 0.59
C ASP A 9 1.62 -19.67 1.57
N HIS A 10 2.62 -20.42 2.04
CA HIS A 10 3.73 -19.89 2.81
C HIS A 10 4.52 -18.83 2.04
N HIS A 11 4.85 -19.10 0.77
CA HIS A 11 5.57 -18.15 -0.08
C HIS A 11 4.74 -16.88 -0.34
N LEU A 12 3.47 -17.03 -0.70
CA LEU A 12 2.56 -15.92 -0.94
C LEU A 12 2.37 -15.08 0.32
N SER A 13 2.28 -15.72 1.48
CA SER A 13 2.12 -15.03 2.76
C SER A 13 3.35 -14.19 3.07
N LYS A 14 4.55 -14.74 2.88
CA LYS A 14 5.81 -14.00 3.01
C LYS A 14 5.87 -12.79 2.09
N GLN A 15 5.48 -12.94 0.82
CA GLN A 15 5.43 -11.81 -0.12
C GLN A 15 4.46 -10.72 0.34
N MET A 16 3.28 -11.11 0.81
CA MET A 16 2.26 -10.18 1.31
C MET A 16 2.74 -9.41 2.53
N LEU A 17 3.32 -10.11 3.50
CA LEU A 17 3.89 -9.50 4.71
C LEU A 17 5.04 -8.56 4.39
N LYS A 18 5.91 -8.93 3.44
CA LYS A 18 7.00 -8.05 2.97
C LYS A 18 6.45 -6.76 2.37
N ARG A 19 5.36 -6.85 1.60
CA ARG A 19 4.68 -5.68 1.02
C ARG A 19 4.05 -4.80 2.11
N ALA A 20 3.36 -5.40 3.08
CA ALA A 20 2.77 -4.67 4.21
C ALA A 20 3.84 -3.91 5.02
N ARG A 21 4.95 -4.58 5.37
CA ARG A 21 6.09 -3.96 6.07
C ARG A 21 6.72 -2.81 5.29
N LYS A 22 6.88 -2.96 3.97
CA LYS A 22 7.41 -1.89 3.11
C LYS A 22 6.52 -0.64 3.14
N LEU A 23 5.20 -0.84 3.24
CA LEU A 23 4.23 0.24 3.34
C LEU A 23 3.98 0.70 4.79
N ARG A 24 4.62 0.07 5.79
CA ARG A 24 4.44 0.34 7.23
C ARG A 24 3.00 0.16 7.70
N VAL A 25 2.26 -0.74 7.05
CA VAL A 25 0.89 -1.10 7.41
C VAL A 25 0.92 -2.08 8.60
N PRO A 26 -0.02 -1.99 9.55
CA PRO A 26 -0.11 -2.95 10.64
C PRO A 26 -0.22 -4.37 10.11
N VAL A 27 0.61 -5.26 10.67
CA VAL A 27 0.60 -6.69 10.35
C VAL A 27 -0.04 -7.41 11.53
N PRO A 28 -1.04 -8.27 11.30
CA PRO A 28 -1.65 -9.04 12.37
C PRO A 28 -0.59 -9.91 13.05
N HIS A 29 -0.44 -9.75 14.36
CA HIS A 29 0.39 -10.63 15.17
C HIS A 29 -0.35 -11.94 15.43
N ARG A 30 0.42 -13.00 15.62
CA ARG A 30 -0.11 -14.29 16.02
C ARG A 30 -0.58 -14.20 17.46
N THR A 31 -1.85 -14.48 17.71
CA THR A 31 -2.48 -14.35 19.03
C THR A 31 -2.43 -15.65 19.82
N THR A 32 -2.31 -16.78 19.13
CA THR A 32 -2.22 -18.09 19.77
C THR A 32 -1.17 -18.98 19.11
N SER A 33 -0.72 -19.98 19.87
CA SER A 33 0.08 -21.09 19.34
C SER A 33 -0.77 -22.19 18.73
N ASP A 34 -2.10 -22.12 18.91
CA ASP A 34 -3.07 -23.04 18.34
C ASP A 34 -3.27 -22.76 16.83
N PRO A 35 -3.02 -23.74 15.93
CA PRO A 35 -3.20 -23.61 14.49
C PRO A 35 -4.60 -23.16 14.05
N ASP A 36 -5.64 -23.61 14.78
CA ASP A 36 -7.03 -23.36 14.42
C ASP A 36 -7.67 -22.24 15.26
N GLY A 37 -6.96 -21.78 16.30
CA GLY A 37 -7.44 -20.75 17.21
C GLY A 37 -7.11 -19.31 16.79
N ASP A 38 -6.31 -19.12 15.73
CA ASP A 38 -5.91 -17.79 15.24
C ASP A 38 -6.77 -17.37 14.04
N GLU A 39 -7.42 -16.21 14.14
CA GLU A 39 -8.30 -15.73 13.06
C GLU A 39 -7.53 -15.36 11.78
N PHE A 40 -6.25 -15.02 11.90
CA PHE A 40 -5.44 -14.44 10.82
C PHE A 40 -4.33 -15.36 10.34
N TRP A 41 -3.98 -16.37 11.13
CA TRP A 41 -2.89 -17.30 10.86
C TRP A 41 -3.35 -18.74 10.94
N THR A 42 -2.81 -19.59 10.06
CA THR A 42 -3.04 -21.03 10.10
C THR A 42 -1.71 -21.74 9.87
N GLN A 43 -1.59 -22.96 10.38
CA GLN A 43 -0.40 -23.78 10.21
C GLN A 43 -0.64 -24.87 9.15
N GLY A 44 0.33 -25.04 8.26
CA GLY A 44 0.37 -26.18 7.35
C GLY A 44 0.52 -27.49 8.10
N HIS A 45 -0.32 -28.47 7.76
CA HIS A 45 -0.33 -29.77 8.41
C HIS A 45 0.90 -30.61 8.02
N GLN A 46 1.44 -30.42 6.81
CA GLN A 46 2.59 -31.21 6.31
C GLN A 46 3.93 -30.49 6.51
N THR A 47 3.95 -29.17 6.35
CA THR A 47 5.16 -28.34 6.41
C THR A 47 5.41 -27.73 7.78
N GLY A 48 4.38 -27.62 8.63
CA GLY A 48 4.45 -26.88 9.89
C GLY A 48 4.66 -25.37 9.72
N ASN A 49 4.64 -24.87 8.48
CA ASN A 49 4.82 -23.45 8.18
C ASN A 49 3.55 -22.67 8.49
N TRP A 50 3.72 -21.44 8.94
CA TRP A 50 2.61 -20.53 9.20
C TRP A 50 2.36 -19.62 8.02
N TYR A 51 1.12 -19.56 7.59
CA TYR A 51 0.65 -18.69 6.52
C TYR A 51 -0.65 -18.01 6.91
N LEU A 52 -0.99 -16.95 6.18
CA LEU A 52 -2.16 -16.16 6.47
C LEU A 52 -3.42 -16.92 6.09
N THR A 53 -4.44 -16.83 6.92
CA THR A 53 -5.79 -17.28 6.56
C THR A 53 -6.35 -16.36 5.47
N VAL A 54 -7.44 -16.79 4.82
CA VAL A 54 -8.18 -15.96 3.87
C VAL A 54 -8.59 -14.62 4.51
N ARG A 55 -8.95 -14.63 5.80
CA ARG A 55 -9.30 -13.43 6.56
C ARG A 55 -8.08 -12.54 6.79
N GLY A 56 -6.93 -13.09 7.19
CA GLY A 56 -5.66 -12.36 7.29
C GLY A 56 -5.21 -11.72 5.98
N TYR A 57 -5.41 -12.41 4.86
CA TYR A 57 -5.15 -11.85 3.53
C TYR A 57 -6.09 -10.70 3.17
N ALA A 58 -7.38 -10.83 3.44
CA ALA A 58 -8.38 -9.81 3.16
C ALA A 58 -8.09 -8.53 3.95
N ASP A 59 -7.77 -8.68 5.24
CA ASP A 59 -7.46 -7.58 6.13
C ASP A 59 -6.18 -6.84 5.70
N LEU A 60 -5.08 -7.57 5.46
CA LEU A 60 -3.84 -6.97 4.96
C LEU A 60 -4.02 -6.31 3.59
N ARG A 61 -4.87 -6.87 2.70
CA ARG A 61 -5.18 -6.22 1.42
C ARG A 61 -5.91 -4.90 1.61
N LEU A 62 -6.88 -4.84 2.51
CA LEU A 62 -7.63 -3.62 2.81
C LEU A 62 -6.71 -2.57 3.43
N ALA A 63 -5.90 -2.95 4.41
CA ALA A 63 -4.96 -2.05 5.06
C ALA A 63 -3.91 -1.49 4.09
N ILE A 64 -3.39 -2.32 3.18
CA ILE A 64 -2.50 -1.87 2.08
C ILE A 64 -3.20 -0.90 1.14
N ARG A 65 -4.46 -1.17 0.77
CA ARG A 65 -5.23 -0.30 -0.14
C ARG A 65 -5.50 1.06 0.50
N ASN A 66 -5.86 1.10 1.78
CA ASN A 66 -6.10 2.35 2.50
C ASN A 66 -4.83 3.19 2.60
N GLU A 67 -3.71 2.60 3.03
CA GLU A 67 -2.42 3.31 3.11
C GLU A 67 -1.97 3.88 1.76
N LEU A 68 -2.15 3.12 0.67
CA LEU A 68 -1.85 3.63 -0.68
C LEU A 68 -2.75 4.81 -1.04
N LYS A 69 -4.05 4.72 -0.76
CA LYS A 69 -5.01 5.78 -1.05
C LYS A 69 -4.63 7.07 -0.32
N GLU A 70 -4.32 7.00 0.97
CA GLU A 70 -3.90 8.16 1.77
C GLU A 70 -2.62 8.80 1.21
N ARG A 71 -1.62 7.99 0.83
CA ARG A 71 -0.40 8.50 0.18
C ARG A 71 -0.68 9.17 -1.17
N HIS A 72 -1.63 8.63 -1.93
CA HIS A 72 -2.03 9.21 -3.21
C HIS A 72 -2.77 10.54 -3.02
N GLU A 73 -3.65 10.64 -2.01
CA GLU A 73 -4.35 11.87 -1.69
C GLU A 73 -3.40 13.00 -1.27
N LEU A 74 -2.38 12.69 -0.46
CA LEU A 74 -1.32 13.64 -0.08
C LEU A 74 -0.56 14.18 -1.30
N LYS A 75 -0.25 13.32 -2.28
CA LYS A 75 0.42 13.72 -3.53
C LYS A 75 -0.49 14.47 -4.48
N SER A 76 -1.76 14.08 -4.55
CA SER A 76 -2.74 14.70 -5.44
C SER A 76 -2.92 16.19 -5.14
N ARG A 77 -2.96 16.56 -3.85
CA ARG A 77 -3.05 17.98 -3.45
C ARG A 77 -1.91 18.84 -3.99
N TRP A 78 -0.70 18.29 -4.08
CA TRP A 78 0.46 19.00 -4.64
C TRP A 78 0.41 19.09 -6.16
N ILE A 79 0.01 18.00 -6.84
CA ILE A 79 -0.07 17.95 -8.31
C ILE A 79 -1.11 18.95 -8.85
N VAL A 80 -2.16 19.25 -8.09
CA VAL A 80 -3.18 20.25 -8.49
C VAL A 80 -2.64 21.69 -8.35
N TRP A 81 -1.87 21.98 -7.30
CA TRP A 81 -1.41 23.35 -7.03
C TRP A 81 -0.24 23.80 -7.90
N VAL A 82 0.66 22.88 -8.29
CA VAL A 82 1.84 23.20 -9.12
C VAL A 82 1.47 23.84 -10.47
N PRO A 83 0.58 23.26 -11.32
CA PRO A 83 0.24 23.85 -12.61
C PRO A 83 -0.55 25.15 -12.49
N ALA A 84 -1.37 25.31 -11.43
CA ALA A 84 -2.08 26.55 -11.17
C ALA A 84 -1.11 27.71 -10.88
N LEU A 85 -0.06 27.46 -10.09
CA LEU A 85 0.96 28.47 -9.79
C LEU A 85 1.83 28.80 -11.01
N THR A 86 2.28 27.81 -11.78
CA THR A 86 3.08 28.07 -12.99
C THR A 86 2.29 28.75 -14.09
N GLY A 87 1.00 28.43 -14.25
CA GLY A 87 0.10 29.14 -15.16
C GLY A 87 -0.03 30.63 -14.79
N LEU A 88 -0.18 30.93 -13.50
CA LEU A 88 -0.24 32.32 -13.01
C LEU A 88 1.06 33.07 -13.28
N VAL A 89 2.21 32.48 -12.93
CA VAL A 89 3.53 33.11 -13.15
C VAL A 89 3.81 33.32 -14.65
N GLY A 90 3.49 32.35 -15.50
CA GLY A 90 3.61 32.48 -16.94
C GLY A 90 2.75 33.61 -17.51
N THR A 91 1.53 33.76 -17.02
CA THR A 91 0.61 34.84 -17.43
C THR A 91 1.13 36.21 -17.01
N CYS A 92 1.59 36.37 -15.76
CA CYS A 92 2.19 37.62 -15.29
C CYS A 92 3.44 38.00 -16.09
N THR A 93 4.28 37.01 -16.41
CA THR A 93 5.53 37.23 -17.17
C THR A 93 5.23 37.63 -18.61
N GLY A 94 4.26 36.96 -19.26
CA GLY A 94 3.80 37.31 -20.59
C GLY A 94 3.19 38.71 -20.64
N LEU A 95 2.38 39.08 -19.63
CA LEU A 95 1.75 40.40 -19.55
C LEU A 95 2.80 41.50 -19.38
N LEU A 96 3.78 41.31 -18.48
CA LEU A 96 4.88 42.25 -18.27
C LEU A 96 5.71 42.45 -19.55
N ALA A 97 5.97 41.38 -20.30
CA ALA A 97 6.72 41.45 -21.54
C ALA A 97 6.00 42.28 -22.63
N VAL A 98 4.67 42.22 -22.69
CA VAL A 98 3.88 43.05 -23.61
C VAL A 98 3.94 44.51 -23.20
N PHE A 99 3.78 44.80 -21.90
CA PHE A 99 3.85 46.17 -21.38
C PHE A 99 5.25 46.78 -21.55
N SER A 100 6.33 46.03 -21.33
CA SER A 100 7.70 46.53 -21.51
C SER A 100 8.09 46.74 -22.97
N LYS A 101 7.45 46.07 -23.92
CA LYS A 101 7.69 46.23 -25.35
C LYS A 101 6.87 47.35 -25.98
N SER A 102 5.82 47.81 -25.31
CA SER A 102 4.93 48.88 -25.77
C SER A 102 5.34 50.28 -25.32
N SER A 103 6.40 50.41 -24.50
CA SER A 103 7.00 51.69 -24.09
C SER A 103 8.35 51.89 -24.75
#